data_AF-A0A2E9SX94-F1
#
_entry.id   AF-A0A2E9SX94-F1
#
_cell.length_a   1.000
_cell.length_b   1.000
_cell.length_c   1.000
_cell.angle_alpha   90.00
_cell.angle_beta   90.00
_cell.angle_gamma   90.00
#
_symmetry.space_group_name_H-M   'P 1'
#
loop_
_entity.id
_entity.type
_entity.pdbx_description
1 polymer ?
#
loop_
_entity_poly.entity_id
_entity_poly.type
_entity_poly.pdbx_seq_one_letter_code
_entity_poly.pdbx_strand_id
1 'polypeptide(L)'
;MLNNIKKWAGLMVGVTLIATPIGLYIDKFGLGYWAEHQKWAELGTYIGGVVTPILTFITIAFLLLQLKYLALGLESERNHRVQTDTNSEIDYFINLIEIRVANLEADKVKSFITDQTTVKLDDTQSELAQLWNCVYIALMPFRDEQTFENQLKKAIIKIRAVIGHQKAEYLDKLLKTQYSLPKESLYFS
;
A
#
# COMPACT_ATOMS: atom_id res chain seq x y z
N MET A 1 11.31 0.57 -27.00
CA MET A 1 12.26 1.42 -27.77
C MET A 1 11.94 2.92 -27.67
N LEU A 2 10.71 3.36 -27.97
CA LEU A 2 10.33 4.78 -27.98
C LEU A 2 10.56 5.53 -26.65
N ASN A 3 10.34 4.86 -25.51
CA ASN A 3 10.54 5.45 -24.18
C ASN A 3 12.01 5.73 -23.85
N ASN A 4 12.93 4.92 -24.36
CA ASN A 4 14.35 5.14 -24.12
C ASN A 4 14.86 6.31 -24.97
N ILE A 5 14.39 6.43 -26.21
CA ILE A 5 14.73 7.55 -27.11
C ILE A 5 14.28 8.89 -26.50
N LYS A 6 13.07 8.95 -25.92
CA LYS A 6 12.56 10.16 -25.24
C LYS A 6 13.40 10.54 -24.01
N LYS A 7 13.87 9.56 -23.23
CA LYS A 7 14.76 9.79 -22.07
C LYS A 7 16.11 10.36 -22.50
N TRP A 8 16.73 9.77 -23.52
CA TRP A 8 18.02 10.25 -24.06
C TRP A 8 17.89 11.64 -24.70
N ALA A 9 16.79 11.91 -25.40
CA ALA A 9 16.50 13.24 -25.95
C ALA A 9 16.37 14.31 -24.85
N GLY A 10 15.66 14.00 -23.76
CA GLY A 10 15.55 14.90 -22.60
C GLY A 10 16.90 15.19 -21.94
N LEU A 11 17.75 14.17 -21.81
CA LEU A 11 19.11 14.32 -21.27
C LEU A 11 19.97 15.22 -22.16
N MET A 12 19.94 15.02 -23.47
CA MET A 12 20.68 15.85 -24.44
C MET A 12 20.23 17.31 -24.40
N VAL A 13 18.93 17.58 -24.27
CA VAL A 13 18.40 18.95 -24.13
C VAL A 13 18.89 19.60 -22.84
N GLY A 14 18.87 18.87 -21.71
CA GLY A 14 19.37 19.37 -20.43
C GLY A 14 20.86 19.71 -20.48
N VAL A 15 21.68 18.83 -21.04
CA VAL A 15 23.13 19.07 -21.23
C VAL A 15 23.37 20.30 -22.10
N THR A 16 22.60 20.45 -23.19
CA THR A 16 22.73 21.61 -24.09
C THR A 16 22.37 22.92 -23.40
N LEU A 17 21.30 22.94 -22.60
CA LEU A 17 20.89 24.12 -21.83
C LEU A 17 21.93 24.58 -20.81
N ILE A 18 22.65 23.64 -20.19
CA ILE A 18 23.72 23.94 -19.23
C ILE A 18 25.01 24.34 -19.95
N ALA A 19 25.33 23.70 -21.08
CA ALA A 19 26.52 23.99 -21.87
C ALA A 19 26.44 25.34 -22.60
N THR A 20 25.25 25.79 -22.98
CA THR A 20 25.03 27.05 -23.70
C THR A 20 25.58 28.29 -22.97
N PRO A 21 25.22 28.56 -21.69
CA PRO A 21 25.76 29.71 -20.97
C PRO A 21 27.28 29.62 -20.74
N ILE A 22 27.84 28.40 -20.65
CA ILE A 22 29.29 28.18 -20.53
C ILE A 22 29.98 28.53 -21.86
N GLY A 23 29.42 28.08 -22.99
CA GLY A 23 29.94 28.38 -24.33
C GLY A 23 29.86 29.86 -24.67
N LEU A 24 28.74 30.53 -24.36
CA LEU A 24 28.58 31.98 -24.55
C LEU A 24 29.57 32.78 -23.70
N TYR A 25 29.88 32.29 -22.50
CA TYR A 25 30.88 32.91 -21.63
C TYR A 25 32.29 32.78 -22.22
N ILE A 26 32.67 31.59 -22.69
CA ILE A 26 33.96 31.34 -23.34
C ILE A 26 34.13 32.20 -24.59
N ASP A 27 33.08 32.36 -25.41
CA ASP A 27 33.10 33.21 -26.60
C ASP A 27 33.36 34.70 -26.26
N LYS A 28 32.79 35.20 -25.16
CA LYS A 28 32.91 36.60 -24.75
C LYS A 28 34.18 36.93 -23.97
N PHE A 29 34.65 36.02 -23.13
CA PHE A 29 35.76 36.29 -22.19
C PHE A 29 37.04 35.52 -22.51
N GLY A 30 37.00 34.61 -23.49
CA GLY A 30 38.10 33.72 -23.85
C GLY A 30 38.28 32.55 -22.88
N LEU A 31 39.15 31.60 -23.25
CA LEU A 31 39.57 30.48 -22.39
C LEU A 31 40.92 30.83 -21.75
N GLY A 32 40.97 30.95 -20.42
CA GLY A 32 42.24 31.14 -19.70
C GLY A 32 42.09 31.53 -18.24
N TYR A 33 43.20 31.53 -17.51
CA TYR A 33 43.29 32.13 -16.17
C TYR A 33 43.52 33.64 -16.34
N TRP A 34 42.52 34.45 -16.02
CA TRP A 34 42.64 35.90 -16.14
C TRP A 34 43.53 36.46 -15.01
N ALA A 35 44.58 37.20 -15.39
CA ALA A 35 45.47 37.88 -14.46
C ALA A 35 44.81 39.11 -13.79
N GLU A 36 43.80 39.69 -14.43
CA GLU A 36 43.07 40.85 -13.94
C GLU A 36 41.92 40.43 -13.01
N HIS A 37 41.91 40.95 -11.79
CA HIS A 37 40.89 40.67 -10.79
C HIS A 37 39.47 41.11 -11.23
N GLN A 38 39.38 42.12 -12.09
CA GLN A 38 38.09 42.62 -12.60
C GLN A 38 37.34 41.56 -13.43
N LYS A 39 38.05 40.72 -14.20
CA LYS A 39 37.43 39.63 -14.99
C LYS A 39 36.86 38.51 -14.10
N TRP A 40 37.46 38.31 -12.92
CA TRP A 40 36.91 37.41 -11.91
C TRP A 40 35.61 37.94 -11.29
N ALA A 41 35.53 39.26 -11.06
CA ALA A 41 34.30 39.89 -10.58
C ALA A 41 33.17 39.76 -11.63
N GLU A 42 33.48 39.99 -12.92
CA GLU A 42 32.52 39.85 -14.03
C GLU A 42 32.03 38.40 -14.21
N LEU A 43 32.92 37.41 -14.06
CA LEU A 43 32.54 35.99 -14.00
C LEU A 43 31.57 35.72 -12.84
N GLY A 44 31.88 36.21 -11.65
CA GLY A 44 31.04 36.04 -10.46
C GLY A 44 29.65 36.65 -10.65
N THR A 45 29.56 37.83 -11.27
CA THR A 45 28.28 38.47 -11.62
C THR A 45 27.51 37.67 -12.67
N TYR A 46 28.17 37.11 -13.68
CA TYR A 46 27.52 36.27 -14.68
C TYR A 46 26.99 34.94 -14.10
N ILE A 47 27.81 34.25 -13.31
CA ILE A 47 27.39 33.02 -12.61
C ILE A 47 26.22 33.34 -11.67
N GLY A 48 26.36 34.36 -10.83
CA GLY A 48 25.34 34.76 -9.87
C GLY A 48 24.03 35.25 -10.52
N GLY A 49 24.13 36.00 -11.63
CA GLY A 49 23.00 36.63 -12.28
C GLY A 49 22.27 35.74 -13.29
N VAL A 50 22.98 34.86 -13.99
CA VAL A 50 22.42 34.05 -15.09
C VAL A 50 22.40 32.57 -14.74
N VAL A 51 23.53 32.01 -14.31
CA VAL A 51 23.65 30.56 -14.07
C VAL A 51 22.86 30.13 -12.84
N THR A 52 22.95 30.90 -11.75
CA THR A 52 22.28 30.56 -10.48
C THR A 52 20.75 30.48 -10.64
N PRO A 53 20.03 31.47 -11.21
CA PRO A 53 18.58 31.34 -11.42
C PRO A 53 18.18 30.15 -12.29
N ILE A 54 18.94 29.86 -13.35
CA ILE A 54 18.71 28.69 -14.21
C ILE A 54 18.86 27.40 -13.40
N LEU A 55 19.93 27.30 -12.60
CA LEU A 55 20.21 26.13 -11.77
C LEU A 55 19.16 25.95 -10.68
N THR A 56 18.71 27.04 -10.05
CA THR A 56 17.61 27.02 -9.07
C THR A 56 16.32 26.51 -9.70
N PHE A 57 15.98 26.97 -10.91
CA PHE A 57 14.80 26.48 -11.63
C PHE A 57 14.88 24.98 -11.93
N ILE A 58 16.03 24.50 -12.42
CA ILE A 58 16.28 23.07 -12.67
C ILE A 58 16.15 22.27 -11.38
N THR A 59 16.70 22.78 -10.28
CA THR A 59 16.65 22.13 -8.96
C THR A 59 15.21 21.99 -8.46
N ILE A 60 14.41 23.05 -8.57
CA ILE A 60 12.99 23.02 -8.20
C ILE A 60 12.23 22.01 -9.07
N ALA A 61 12.45 22.02 -10.38
CA ALA A 61 11.82 21.06 -11.29
C ALA A 61 12.18 19.61 -10.93
N PHE A 62 13.43 19.36 -10.58
CA PHE A 62 13.90 18.05 -10.14
C PHE A 62 13.25 17.63 -8.82
N LEU A 63 13.16 18.54 -7.83
CA LEU A 63 12.50 18.28 -6.56
C LEU A 63 11.02 17.94 -6.73
N LEU A 64 10.29 18.67 -7.59
CA LEU A 64 8.88 18.37 -7.89
C LEU A 64 8.71 16.99 -8.51
N LEU A 65 9.60 16.63 -9.43
CA LEU A 65 9.62 15.31 -10.06
C LEU A 65 9.93 14.21 -9.03
N GLN A 66 10.91 14.43 -8.15
CA GLN A 66 11.26 13.52 -7.07
C GLN A 66 10.08 13.31 -6.11
N LEU A 67 9.40 14.39 -5.69
CA LEU A 67 8.21 14.31 -4.84
C LEU A 67 7.10 13.49 -5.49
N LYS A 68 6.87 13.66 -6.80
CA LYS A 68 5.89 12.87 -7.54
C LYS A 68 6.23 11.38 -7.51
N TYR A 69 7.48 11.01 -7.77
CA TYR A 69 7.90 9.61 -7.74
C TYR A 69 7.84 9.02 -6.34
N LEU A 70 8.18 9.80 -5.32
CA LEU A 70 8.06 9.39 -3.93
C LEU A 70 6.59 9.10 -3.56
N ALA A 71 5.67 10.00 -3.91
CA ALA A 71 4.24 9.81 -3.64
C ALA A 71 3.69 8.55 -4.31
N LEU A 72 4.06 8.31 -5.58
CA LEU A 72 3.69 7.08 -6.30
C LEU A 72 4.28 5.83 -5.65
N GLY A 73 5.52 5.89 -5.17
CA GLY A 73 6.16 4.79 -4.45
C GLY A 73 5.46 4.46 -3.13
N LEU A 74 5.11 5.49 -2.35
CA LEU A 74 4.39 5.34 -1.09
C LEU A 74 3.01 4.71 -1.27
N GLU A 75 2.28 5.11 -2.30
CA GLU A 75 0.97 4.50 -2.62
C GLU A 75 1.11 3.01 -2.96
N SER A 76 2.11 2.65 -3.76
CA SER A 76 2.40 1.25 -4.09
C SER A 76 2.78 0.42 -2.87
N GLU A 77 3.66 0.95 -2.01
CA GLU A 77 4.07 0.29 -0.76
C GLU A 77 2.91 0.11 0.20
N ARG A 78 2.07 1.14 0.36
CA ARG A 78 0.86 1.08 1.18
C ARG A 78 -0.06 -0.04 0.69
N ASN A 79 -0.33 -0.09 -0.62
CA ASN A 79 -1.20 -1.11 -1.21
C ASN A 79 -0.60 -2.52 -1.04
N HIS A 80 0.73 -2.66 -1.16
CA HIS A 80 1.43 -3.92 -0.94
C HIS A 80 1.36 -4.39 0.53
N ARG A 81 1.52 -3.47 1.49
CA ARG A 81 1.41 -3.77 2.94
C ARG A 81 0.01 -4.18 3.33
N VAL A 82 -1.00 -3.40 2.93
CA VAL A 82 -2.40 -3.73 3.15
C VAL A 82 -2.72 -5.11 2.57
N GLN A 83 -2.18 -5.48 1.42
CA GLN A 83 -2.40 -6.81 0.88
C GLN A 83 -1.64 -7.90 1.65
N THR A 84 -0.35 -7.70 1.95
CA THR A 84 0.52 -8.75 2.50
C THR A 84 0.21 -9.01 3.97
N ASP A 85 0.18 -7.94 4.76
CA ASP A 85 -0.01 -8.00 6.20
C ASP A 85 -1.40 -8.55 6.51
N THR A 86 -2.45 -8.01 5.87
CA THR A 86 -3.81 -8.51 6.06
C THR A 86 -4.00 -9.95 5.61
N ASN A 87 -3.39 -10.39 4.50
CA ASN A 87 -3.47 -11.80 4.09
C ASN A 87 -2.80 -12.71 5.12
N SER A 88 -1.66 -12.30 5.69
CA SER A 88 -0.98 -13.07 6.73
C SER A 88 -1.75 -13.12 8.06
N GLU A 89 -2.43 -12.03 8.43
CA GLU A 89 -3.32 -11.98 9.60
C GLU A 89 -4.52 -12.90 9.41
N ILE A 90 -5.17 -12.84 8.24
CA ILE A 90 -6.27 -13.73 7.88
C ILE A 90 -5.81 -15.19 7.96
N ASP A 91 -4.64 -15.52 7.41
CA ASP A 91 -4.10 -16.88 7.44
C ASP A 91 -3.80 -17.36 8.86
N TYR A 92 -3.27 -16.48 9.70
CA TYR A 92 -3.02 -16.76 11.11
C TYR A 92 -4.33 -17.08 11.84
N PHE A 93 -5.36 -16.25 11.71
CA PHE A 93 -6.64 -16.47 12.40
C PHE A 93 -7.40 -17.69 11.85
N ILE A 94 -7.39 -17.92 10.54
CA ILE A 94 -7.98 -19.13 9.94
C ILE A 94 -7.32 -20.38 10.53
N ASN A 95 -5.99 -20.42 10.60
CA ASN A 95 -5.26 -21.58 11.12
C ASN A 95 -5.58 -21.82 12.61
N LEU A 96 -5.63 -20.75 13.42
CA LEU A 96 -6.06 -20.87 14.81
C LEU A 96 -7.49 -21.42 14.95
N ILE A 97 -8.41 -20.96 14.12
CA ILE A 97 -9.78 -21.47 14.08
C ILE A 97 -9.78 -22.93 13.66
N GLU A 98 -9.01 -23.30 12.65
CA GLU A 98 -8.93 -24.69 12.17
C GLU A 98 -8.41 -25.62 13.26
N ILE A 99 -7.32 -25.26 13.94
CA ILE A 99 -6.78 -26.02 15.08
C ILE A 99 -7.83 -26.13 16.19
N ARG A 100 -8.51 -25.03 16.53
CA ARG A 100 -9.49 -25.03 17.62
C ARG A 100 -10.74 -25.81 17.28
N VAL A 101 -11.23 -25.73 16.04
CA VAL A 101 -12.37 -26.50 15.54
C VAL A 101 -12.00 -27.98 15.41
N ALA A 102 -10.79 -28.32 14.96
CA ALA A 102 -10.32 -29.70 14.92
C ALA A 102 -10.23 -30.31 16.33
N ASN A 103 -9.76 -29.53 17.31
CA ASN A 103 -9.74 -29.94 18.72
C ASN A 103 -11.14 -30.10 19.34
N LEU A 104 -12.20 -29.60 18.68
CA LEU A 104 -13.58 -29.71 19.15
C LEU A 104 -14.30 -30.98 18.67
N GLU A 105 -13.64 -31.84 17.89
CA GLU A 105 -14.22 -33.10 17.41
C GLU A 105 -13.54 -34.36 17.95
N ALA A 106 -14.15 -34.88 19.02
CA ALA A 106 -14.46 -36.32 19.10
C ALA A 106 -15.91 -36.60 19.55
N ASP A 107 -16.62 -35.68 20.24
CA ASP A 107 -17.93 -36.07 20.85
C ASP A 107 -19.07 -35.03 20.82
N LYS A 108 -18.87 -33.81 20.30
CA LYS A 108 -19.91 -32.75 20.37
C LYS A 108 -20.44 -32.18 19.06
N VAL A 109 -19.80 -32.37 17.89
CA VAL A 109 -20.28 -31.70 16.65
C VAL A 109 -21.67 -32.16 16.18
N LYS A 110 -22.18 -33.30 16.64
CA LYS A 110 -23.60 -33.67 16.43
C LYS A 110 -24.60 -32.86 17.28
N SER A 111 -24.19 -32.27 18.40
CA SER A 111 -25.04 -31.37 19.21
C SER A 111 -24.95 -29.90 18.81
N PHE A 112 -24.02 -29.53 17.92
CA PHE A 112 -23.89 -28.15 17.40
C PHE A 112 -25.10 -27.72 16.54
N ILE A 113 -25.94 -28.68 16.14
CA ILE A 113 -27.19 -28.45 15.38
C ILE A 113 -28.38 -28.18 16.32
N THR A 114 -28.27 -28.47 17.62
CA THR A 114 -29.44 -28.71 18.49
C THR A 114 -29.47 -27.89 19.79
N ASP A 115 -29.01 -26.65 19.78
CA ASP A 115 -29.40 -25.74 20.87
C ASP A 115 -29.64 -24.32 20.34
N GLN A 116 -30.81 -24.15 19.72
CA GLN A 116 -31.35 -22.84 19.37
C GLN A 116 -32.00 -22.13 20.58
N THR A 117 -31.77 -22.63 21.80
CA THR A 117 -32.58 -22.27 22.99
C THR A 117 -31.82 -21.70 24.17
N THR A 118 -30.48 -21.66 24.14
CA THR A 118 -29.70 -21.06 25.23
C THR A 118 -29.11 -19.71 24.81
N VAL A 119 -29.66 -18.64 25.39
CA VAL A 119 -29.29 -17.22 25.19
C VAL A 119 -27.85 -16.90 25.64
N LYS A 120 -27.05 -17.91 26.02
CA LYS A 120 -25.69 -17.75 26.54
C LYS A 120 -24.78 -18.77 25.86
N LEU A 121 -23.85 -18.24 25.06
CA LEU A 121 -22.77 -19.01 24.43
C LEU A 121 -21.95 -19.70 25.52
N ASP A 122 -21.60 -20.96 25.29
CA ASP A 122 -20.58 -21.64 26.08
C ASP A 122 -19.23 -20.91 25.94
N ASP A 123 -18.35 -21.01 26.94
CA ASP A 123 -17.06 -20.28 26.94
C ASP A 123 -16.27 -20.56 25.66
N THR A 124 -16.31 -21.81 25.19
CA THR A 124 -15.67 -22.22 23.93
C THR A 124 -16.32 -21.60 22.69
N GLN A 125 -17.64 -21.48 22.66
CA GLN A 125 -18.36 -20.86 21.54
C GLN A 125 -18.11 -19.35 21.51
N SER A 126 -18.01 -18.72 22.69
CA SER A 126 -17.62 -17.30 22.84
C SER A 126 -16.21 -17.05 22.33
N GLU A 127 -15.24 -17.93 22.65
CA GLU A 127 -13.87 -17.85 22.13
C GLU A 127 -13.81 -18.00 20.61
N LEU A 128 -14.56 -18.96 20.03
CA LEU A 128 -14.63 -19.13 18.57
C LEU A 128 -15.24 -17.91 17.87
N ALA A 129 -16.28 -17.31 18.45
CA ALA A 129 -16.88 -16.11 17.90
C ALA A 129 -15.98 -14.88 18.05
N GLN A 130 -15.17 -14.79 19.11
CA GLN A 130 -14.10 -13.78 19.21
C GLN A 130 -13.02 -13.97 18.14
N LEU A 131 -12.54 -15.19 17.92
CA LEU A 131 -11.57 -15.49 16.86
C LEU A 131 -12.16 -15.18 15.47
N TRP A 132 -13.44 -15.49 15.26
CA TRP A 132 -14.13 -15.14 14.03
C TRP A 132 -14.29 -13.63 13.85
N ASN A 133 -14.53 -12.89 14.94
CA ASN A 133 -14.52 -11.43 14.92
C ASN A 133 -13.16 -10.87 14.51
N CYS A 134 -12.05 -11.49 14.94
CA CYS A 134 -10.71 -11.09 14.49
C CYS A 134 -10.53 -11.25 12.97
N VAL A 135 -11.09 -12.31 12.36
CA VAL A 135 -11.10 -12.45 10.89
C VAL A 135 -11.89 -11.32 10.24
N TYR A 136 -13.04 -10.94 10.80
CA TYR A 136 -13.85 -9.82 10.29
C TYR A 136 -13.13 -8.48 10.40
N ILE A 137 -12.43 -8.22 11.51
CA ILE A 137 -11.60 -7.04 11.69
C ILE A 137 -10.47 -7.01 10.65
N ALA A 138 -9.82 -8.16 10.41
CA ALA A 138 -8.78 -8.27 9.39
C ALA A 138 -9.35 -8.02 7.97
N LEU A 139 -10.60 -8.40 7.69
CA LEU A 139 -11.26 -8.15 6.40
C LEU A 139 -11.77 -6.70 6.23
N MET A 140 -11.88 -5.93 7.31
CA MET A 140 -12.46 -4.58 7.32
C MET A 140 -11.77 -3.60 6.34
N PRO A 141 -10.43 -3.53 6.24
CA PRO A 141 -9.75 -2.64 5.29
C PRO A 141 -10.14 -2.88 3.83
N PHE A 142 -10.52 -4.12 3.47
CA PHE A 142 -10.94 -4.45 2.11
C PHE A 142 -12.40 -4.09 1.81
N ARG A 143 -13.23 -3.90 2.85
CA ARG A 143 -14.65 -3.55 2.71
C ARG A 143 -14.84 -2.06 2.49
N ASP A 144 -14.09 -1.23 3.22
CA ASP A 144 -14.29 0.23 3.22
C ASP A 144 -13.72 0.89 1.96
N GLU A 145 -12.72 0.28 1.33
CA GLU A 145 -12.10 0.78 0.11
C GLU A 145 -12.56 0.00 -1.14
N GLN A 146 -13.32 0.66 -2.02
CA GLN A 146 -13.82 0.08 -3.28
C GLN A 146 -12.70 -0.52 -4.17
N THR A 147 -11.49 0.02 -4.04
CA THR A 147 -10.28 -0.46 -4.73
C THR A 147 -9.93 -1.93 -4.41
N PHE A 148 -10.33 -2.42 -3.24
CA PHE A 148 -9.98 -3.76 -2.74
C PHE A 148 -11.12 -4.78 -2.85
N GLU A 149 -12.21 -4.50 -3.56
CA GLU A 149 -13.34 -5.43 -3.73
C GLU A 149 -12.88 -6.81 -4.25
N ASN A 150 -11.93 -6.83 -5.19
CA ASN A 150 -11.36 -8.07 -5.71
C ASN A 150 -10.54 -8.85 -4.66
N GLN A 151 -9.87 -8.14 -3.74
CA GLN A 151 -9.12 -8.77 -2.65
C GLN A 151 -10.08 -9.35 -1.62
N LEU A 152 -11.14 -8.61 -1.25
CA LEU A 152 -12.19 -9.08 -0.36
C LEU A 152 -12.82 -10.37 -0.90
N LYS A 153 -13.19 -10.41 -2.18
CA LYS A 153 -13.73 -11.61 -2.83
C LYS A 153 -12.76 -12.79 -2.74
N LYS A 154 -11.48 -12.59 -3.03
CA LYS A 154 -10.46 -13.64 -2.92
C LYS A 154 -10.30 -14.15 -1.49
N ALA A 155 -10.26 -13.26 -0.51
CA ALA A 155 -10.14 -13.62 0.90
C ALA A 155 -11.36 -14.43 1.38
N ILE A 156 -12.58 -13.99 1.03
CA ILE A 156 -13.82 -14.73 1.33
C ILE A 156 -13.79 -16.12 0.69
N ILE A 157 -13.39 -16.24 -0.59
CA ILE A 157 -13.27 -17.54 -1.27
C ILE A 157 -12.24 -18.43 -0.56
N LYS A 158 -11.09 -17.89 -0.18
CA LYS A 158 -10.05 -18.62 0.55
C LYS A 158 -10.55 -19.12 1.90
N ILE A 159 -11.15 -18.25 2.71
CA ILE A 159 -11.73 -18.60 4.01
C ILE A 159 -12.75 -19.73 3.86
N ARG A 160 -13.67 -19.60 2.90
CA ARG A 160 -14.69 -20.62 2.62
C ARG A 160 -14.09 -21.95 2.18
N ALA A 161 -12.98 -21.93 1.43
CA ALA A 161 -12.29 -23.13 0.99
C ALA A 161 -11.54 -23.84 2.13
N VAL A 162 -10.92 -23.10 3.05
CA VAL A 162 -10.15 -23.67 4.16
C VAL A 162 -11.06 -24.17 5.29
N ILE A 163 -11.98 -23.31 5.76
CA ILE A 163 -12.85 -23.65 6.90
C ILE A 163 -14.03 -24.54 6.48
N GLY A 164 -14.44 -24.45 5.21
CA GLY A 164 -15.63 -25.12 4.70
C GLY A 164 -16.91 -24.32 4.94
N HIS A 165 -17.81 -24.37 3.96
CA HIS A 165 -19.02 -23.53 3.90
C HIS A 165 -19.91 -23.65 5.15
N GLN A 166 -20.21 -24.87 5.58
CA GLN A 166 -21.13 -25.12 6.71
C GLN A 166 -20.56 -24.61 8.04
N LYS A 167 -19.23 -24.73 8.23
CA LYS A 167 -18.55 -24.25 9.44
C LYS A 167 -18.49 -22.72 9.45
N ALA A 168 -18.23 -22.08 8.32
CA ALA A 168 -18.24 -20.62 8.20
C ALA A 168 -19.63 -20.01 8.49
N GLU A 169 -20.72 -20.59 7.96
CA GLU A 169 -22.08 -20.15 8.28
C GLU A 169 -22.42 -20.30 9.77
N TYR A 170 -21.91 -21.36 10.41
CA TYR A 170 -22.09 -21.55 11.84
C TYR A 170 -21.34 -20.50 12.66
N LEU A 171 -20.09 -20.20 12.31
CA LEU A 171 -19.30 -19.15 12.95
C LEU A 171 -19.97 -17.77 12.81
N ASP A 172 -20.57 -17.48 11.65
CA ASP A 172 -21.37 -16.27 11.42
C ASP A 172 -22.59 -16.21 12.37
N LYS A 173 -23.26 -17.34 12.61
CA LYS A 173 -24.37 -17.42 13.57
C LYS A 173 -23.89 -17.20 15.01
N LEU A 174 -22.75 -17.76 15.40
CA LEU A 174 -22.18 -17.54 16.73
C LEU A 174 -21.83 -16.07 16.96
N LEU A 175 -21.17 -15.44 15.99
CA LEU A 175 -20.82 -14.03 16.02
C LEU A 175 -22.07 -13.15 16.11
N LYS A 176 -23.11 -13.48 15.35
CA LYS A 176 -24.41 -12.80 15.44
C LYS A 176 -25.03 -12.92 16.82
N THR A 177 -25.01 -14.10 17.43
CA THR A 177 -25.56 -14.32 18.78
C THR A 177 -24.77 -13.56 19.84
N GLN A 178 -23.44 -13.47 19.72
CA GLN A 178 -22.59 -12.78 20.68
C GLN A 178 -22.74 -11.25 20.62
N TYR A 179 -22.80 -10.69 19.41
CA TYR A 179 -22.70 -9.23 19.20
C TYR A 179 -23.99 -8.61 18.65
N SER A 180 -25.07 -9.38 18.50
CA SER A 180 -26.37 -8.91 17.97
C SER A 180 -26.27 -8.17 16.63
N LEU A 181 -25.43 -8.69 15.72
CA LEU A 181 -25.14 -8.04 14.44
C LEU A 181 -26.29 -8.17 13.42
N PRO A 182 -26.50 -7.15 12.54
CA PRO A 182 -27.45 -7.24 11.43
C PRO A 182 -26.98 -8.27 10.39
N LYS A 183 -27.93 -8.87 9.64
CA LYS A 183 -27.58 -9.93 8.66
C LYS A 183 -26.67 -9.39 7.54
N GLU A 184 -26.83 -8.13 7.16
CA GLU A 184 -26.06 -7.46 6.12
C GLU A 184 -24.58 -7.24 6.46
N SER A 185 -24.20 -7.36 7.74
CA SER A 185 -22.80 -7.24 8.14
C SER A 185 -22.03 -8.56 8.09
N LEU A 186 -22.68 -9.67 7.73
CA LEU A 186 -22.08 -11.02 7.68
C LEU A 186 -21.60 -11.34 6.25
N TYR A 187 -20.38 -11.84 6.11
CA TYR A 187 -19.76 -12.17 4.82
C TYR A 187 -20.18 -13.56 4.28
N PHE A 188 -20.69 -14.46 5.13
CA PHE A 188 -20.92 -15.86 4.76
C PHE A 188 -22.36 -16.35 4.99
N SER A 189 -23.30 -15.49 5.46
CA SER A 189 -24.71 -15.81 5.83
C SER A 189 -25.78 -15.46 4.78
#